data_AF-X1CQI0-F1
#
_entry.id   AF-X1CQI0-F1
#
_cell.length_a   1.000
_cell.length_b   1.000
_cell.length_c   1.000
_cell.angle_alpha   90.00
_cell.angle_beta   90.00
_cell.angle_gamma   90.00
#
_symmetry.space_group_name_H-M   'P 1'
#
loop_
_entity.id
_entity.type
_entity.pdbx_description
1 polymer ?
#
loop_
_entity_poly.entity_id
_entity_poly.type
_entity_poly.pdbx_seq_one_letter_code
_entity_poly.pdbx_strand_id
1 'polypeptide(L)'
;FGMKSPEDAVGLPMQTRAPNLSGRVIGVVADFNYESLHHEIVPIITYIQLGQTNTVSLRIAAGNIQETIASVQGIWDRFHPGYPVSYTFLDDRLNALYGNEARMMEMFGYFSMLAIFIACLGLFGLASFTTEQRTKEIGVRKVLGATVSKIIILLSREFAKWVLVANIIAWPIAYFALDKWLDNFAYRVSMGWMIFLLTAVLTSMIALLTVSYQSVKAALANPADSLRYE
;
A
#
# COMPACT_ATOMS: atom_id res chain seq x y z
N PHE A 1 10.55 35.33 -1.93
CA PHE A 1 9.95 36.67 -1.80
C PHE A 1 9.68 36.90 -0.32
N GLY A 2 10.40 37.80 0.34
CA GLY A 2 10.34 38.01 1.80
C GLY A 2 9.06 38.69 2.30
N MET A 3 7.90 38.23 1.82
CA MET A 3 6.58 38.71 2.27
C MET A 3 6.20 38.01 3.58
N LYS A 4 5.60 38.76 4.51
CA LYS A 4 5.28 38.26 5.86
C LYS A 4 3.87 37.67 5.93
N SER A 5 2.94 38.18 5.12
CA SER A 5 1.59 37.64 4.94
C SER A 5 1.28 37.44 3.45
N PRO A 6 0.51 36.40 3.06
CA PRO A 6 -0.05 36.27 1.72
C PRO A 6 -0.84 37.51 1.25
N GLU A 7 -1.46 38.24 2.18
CA GLU A 7 -2.25 39.44 1.87
C GLU A 7 -1.38 40.58 1.33
N ASP A 8 -0.11 40.65 1.73
CA ASP A 8 0.84 41.67 1.28
C ASP A 8 1.15 41.57 -0.21
N ALA A 9 0.88 40.42 -0.82
CA ALA A 9 1.10 40.19 -2.24
C ALA A 9 0.03 40.89 -3.11
N VAL A 10 -1.16 41.18 -2.57
CA VAL A 10 -2.28 41.74 -3.31
C VAL A 10 -1.98 43.19 -3.72
N GLY A 11 -2.21 43.51 -4.99
CA GLY A 11 -1.98 44.83 -5.57
C GLY A 11 -0.58 45.05 -6.14
N LEU A 12 0.38 44.15 -5.87
CA LEU A 12 1.73 44.24 -6.43
C LEU A 12 1.70 44.06 -7.96
N PRO A 13 2.52 44.85 -8.70
CA PRO A 13 2.68 44.66 -10.14
C PRO A 13 3.42 43.35 -10.39
N MET A 14 2.84 42.53 -11.26
CA MET A 14 3.40 41.26 -11.66
C MET A 14 4.02 41.40 -13.05
N GLN A 15 5.34 41.23 -13.13
CA GLN A 15 6.07 41.04 -14.39
C GLN A 15 6.46 39.58 -14.50
N THR A 16 5.84 38.86 -15.43
CA THR A 16 6.30 37.52 -15.80
C THR A 16 7.36 37.61 -16.90
N ARG A 17 8.08 36.51 -17.12
CA ARG A 17 9.04 36.36 -18.22
C ARG A 17 8.38 36.41 -19.61
N ALA A 18 7.06 36.38 -19.68
CA ALA A 18 6.26 36.51 -20.90
C ALA A 18 5.75 37.96 -21.03
N PRO A 19 6.09 38.68 -22.11
CA PRO A 19 5.82 40.12 -22.24
C PRO A 19 4.33 40.49 -22.27
N ASN A 20 3.44 39.55 -22.59
CA ASN A 20 1.99 39.77 -22.66
C ASN A 20 1.25 39.49 -21.34
N LEU A 21 1.96 39.10 -20.29
CA LEU A 21 1.41 38.72 -18.98
C LEU A 21 1.90 39.71 -17.92
N SER A 22 1.51 40.97 -18.11
CA SER A 22 1.65 42.04 -17.12
C SER A 22 0.30 42.28 -16.45
N GLY A 23 0.28 42.29 -15.12
CA GLY A 23 -0.95 42.40 -14.35
C GLY A 23 -0.71 42.81 -12.92
N ARG A 24 -1.78 42.88 -12.12
CA ARG A 24 -1.70 43.04 -10.66
C ARG A 24 -2.18 41.77 -10.01
N VAL A 25 -1.56 41.41 -8.90
CA VAL A 25 -2.05 40.32 -8.05
C VAL A 25 -3.40 40.76 -7.46
N ILE A 26 -4.47 40.05 -7.79
CA ILE A 26 -5.84 40.37 -7.32
C ILE A 26 -6.27 39.56 -6.10
N GLY A 27 -5.54 38.50 -5.77
CA GLY A 27 -5.83 37.63 -4.65
C GLY A 27 -4.76 36.55 -4.49
N VAL A 28 -4.74 35.96 -3.31
CA VAL A 28 -3.94 34.77 -3.00
C VAL A 28 -4.88 33.67 -2.53
N VAL A 29 -4.68 32.47 -3.05
CA VAL A 29 -5.45 31.29 -2.69
C VAL A 29 -4.62 30.41 -1.77
N ALA A 30 -5.30 29.64 -0.91
CA ALA A 30 -4.64 28.64 -0.07
C ALA A 30 -3.95 27.58 -0.94
N ASP A 31 -2.88 27.00 -0.41
CA ASP A 31 -2.12 25.95 -1.08
C ASP A 31 -3.03 24.78 -1.47
N PHE A 32 -2.89 24.32 -2.72
CA PHE A 32 -3.60 23.15 -3.23
C PHE A 32 -2.69 22.34 -4.14
N ASN A 33 -2.92 21.02 -4.16
CA ASN A 33 -2.21 20.13 -5.05
C ASN A 33 -2.76 20.28 -6.47
N TYR A 34 -1.93 20.81 -7.38
CA TYR A 34 -2.29 20.97 -8.79
C TYR A 34 -1.65 19.91 -9.71
N GLU A 35 -0.67 19.17 -9.19
CA GLU A 35 0.05 18.06 -9.84
C GLU A 35 -0.08 16.76 -9.02
N SER A 36 0.67 15.73 -9.43
CA SER A 36 0.88 14.52 -8.65
C SER A 36 1.43 14.83 -7.25
N LEU A 37 0.94 14.11 -6.24
CA LEU A 37 1.40 14.18 -4.82
C LEU A 37 2.89 13.84 -4.62
N HIS A 38 3.59 13.41 -5.67
CA HIS A 38 5.05 13.24 -5.66
C HIS A 38 5.80 14.57 -5.59
N HIS A 39 5.21 15.64 -6.12
CA HIS A 39 5.83 16.96 -6.15
C HIS A 39 5.34 17.83 -5.00
N GLU A 40 6.24 18.64 -4.45
CA GLU A 40 5.87 19.70 -3.52
C GLU A 40 5.00 20.75 -4.24
N ILE A 41 4.12 21.41 -3.48
CA ILE A 41 3.33 22.52 -4.01
C ILE A 41 4.30 23.66 -4.35
N VAL A 42 4.58 23.83 -5.63
CA VAL A 42 5.35 24.96 -6.14
C VAL A 42 4.44 26.18 -6.33
N PRO A 43 4.95 27.41 -6.16
CA PRO A 43 4.17 28.61 -6.39
C PRO A 43 3.70 28.68 -7.84
N ILE A 44 2.39 28.75 -8.04
CA ILE A 44 1.79 28.96 -9.35
C ILE A 44 1.15 30.34 -9.43
N ILE A 45 1.14 30.89 -10.64
CA ILE A 45 0.35 32.07 -10.94
C ILE A 45 -0.79 31.64 -11.85
N THR A 46 -2.01 31.87 -11.39
CA THR A 46 -3.21 31.73 -12.21
C THR A 46 -3.64 33.10 -12.71
N TYR A 47 -3.89 33.21 -14.01
CA TYR A 47 -4.34 34.45 -14.64
C TYR A 47 -5.50 34.17 -15.58
N ILE A 48 -6.36 35.17 -15.77
CA ILE A 48 -7.50 35.09 -16.68
C ILE A 48 -7.05 35.66 -18.02
N GLN A 49 -7.04 34.82 -19.06
CA GLN A 49 -6.81 35.26 -20.43
C GLN A 49 -8.13 35.22 -21.20
N LEU A 50 -8.71 36.39 -21.43
CA LEU A 50 -9.95 36.51 -22.21
C LEU A 50 -9.69 36.15 -23.68
N GLY A 51 -10.56 35.32 -24.27
CA GLY A 51 -10.53 34.96 -25.70
C GLY A 51 -9.68 33.75 -26.09
N GLN A 52 -9.00 33.08 -25.14
CA GLN A 52 -8.22 31.85 -25.39
C GLN A 52 -8.59 30.69 -24.45
N THR A 53 -9.87 30.56 -24.10
CA THR A 53 -10.34 29.49 -23.22
C THR A 53 -10.81 28.29 -24.04
N ASN A 54 -10.04 27.20 -24.00
CA ASN A 54 -10.36 25.97 -24.76
C ASN A 54 -11.01 24.87 -23.88
N THR A 55 -11.11 25.08 -22.58
CA THR A 55 -11.63 24.09 -21.63
C THR A 55 -12.51 24.76 -20.59
N VAL A 56 -13.65 24.12 -20.28
CA VAL A 56 -14.57 24.56 -19.23
C VAL A 56 -14.58 23.49 -18.13
N SER A 57 -14.43 23.92 -16.87
CA SER A 57 -14.59 23.05 -15.71
C SER A 57 -16.01 23.18 -15.15
N LEU A 58 -16.69 22.06 -14.99
CA LEU A 58 -18.07 22.01 -14.48
C LEU A 58 -18.10 21.16 -13.20
N ARG A 59 -18.67 21.71 -12.14
CA ARG A 59 -18.98 20.95 -10.92
C ARG A 59 -20.43 20.48 -10.99
N ILE A 60 -20.63 19.17 -10.87
CA ILE A 60 -21.94 18.51 -11.00
C ILE A 60 -22.32 17.92 -9.63
N ALA A 61 -23.62 17.91 -9.30
CA ALA A 61 -24.13 17.27 -8.09
C ALA A 61 -24.17 15.74 -8.24
N ALA A 62 -23.97 15.00 -7.15
CA ALA A 62 -24.00 13.55 -7.16
C ALA A 62 -25.40 13.00 -7.52
N GLY A 63 -25.44 11.92 -8.30
CA GLY A 63 -26.66 11.13 -8.55
C GLY A 63 -27.20 11.13 -9.97
N ASN A 64 -26.93 12.17 -10.78
CA ASN A 64 -27.52 12.26 -12.13
C ASN A 64 -26.53 12.71 -13.21
N ILE A 65 -25.39 12.02 -13.27
CA ILE A 65 -24.26 12.38 -14.13
C ILE A 65 -24.64 12.27 -15.61
N GLN A 66 -25.32 11.19 -16.01
CA GLN A 66 -25.70 10.97 -17.42
C GLN A 66 -26.68 12.03 -17.93
N GLU A 67 -27.73 12.36 -17.17
CA GLU A 67 -28.68 13.41 -17.56
C GLU A 67 -28.01 14.78 -17.58
N THR A 68 -27.11 15.06 -16.63
CA THR A 68 -26.37 16.32 -16.62
C THR A 68 -25.46 16.45 -17.84
N ILE A 69 -24.75 15.39 -18.23
CA ILE A 69 -23.92 15.40 -19.44
C ILE A 69 -24.75 15.59 -20.69
N ALA A 70 -25.90 14.91 -20.80
CA ALA A 70 -26.82 15.11 -21.93
C ALA A 70 -27.33 16.55 -22.00
N SER A 71 -27.66 17.15 -20.85
CA SER A 71 -28.08 18.56 -20.76
C SER A 71 -26.95 19.51 -21.18
N VAL A 72 -25.72 19.28 -20.71
CA VAL A 72 -24.53 20.06 -21.09
C VAL A 72 -24.26 19.96 -22.60
N GLN A 73 -24.35 18.75 -23.17
CA GLN A 73 -24.20 18.55 -24.62
C GLN A 73 -25.27 19.33 -25.40
N GLY A 74 -26.54 19.23 -25.00
CA GLY A 74 -27.62 19.97 -25.65
C GLY A 74 -27.47 21.50 -25.55
N ILE A 75 -26.89 22.02 -24.46
CA ILE A 75 -26.55 23.44 -24.34
C ILE A 75 -25.38 23.78 -25.27
N TRP A 76 -24.33 22.95 -25.30
CA TRP A 76 -23.16 23.19 -26.13
C TRP A 76 -23.50 23.25 -27.62
N ASP A 77 -24.31 22.32 -28.11
CA ASP A 77 -24.73 22.25 -29.51
C ASP A 77 -25.48 23.51 -29.97
N ARG A 78 -26.17 24.20 -29.05
CA ARG A 78 -26.83 25.49 -29.35
C ARG A 78 -25.85 26.62 -29.57
N PHE A 79 -24.71 26.61 -28.86
CA PHE A 79 -23.71 27.66 -28.93
C PHE A 79 -22.62 27.38 -29.99
N HIS A 80 -22.28 26.10 -30.22
CA HIS A 80 -21.21 25.67 -31.12
C HIS A 80 -21.63 24.50 -32.03
N PRO A 81 -22.60 24.70 -32.94
CA PRO A 81 -23.04 23.65 -33.85
C PRO A 81 -21.87 23.15 -34.73
N GLY A 82 -21.65 21.84 -34.75
CA GLY A 82 -20.59 21.19 -35.55
C GLY A 82 -19.29 20.88 -34.80
N TYR A 83 -19.15 21.27 -33.52
CA TYR A 83 -18.00 20.94 -32.68
C TYR A 83 -18.38 19.93 -31.58
N PRO A 84 -17.94 18.65 -31.67
CA PRO A 84 -18.30 17.64 -30.67
C PRO A 84 -17.70 17.98 -29.31
N VAL A 85 -18.50 17.83 -28.25
CA VAL A 85 -18.05 18.00 -26.86
C VAL A 85 -17.13 16.85 -26.47
N SER A 86 -15.86 17.15 -26.23
CA SER A 86 -14.95 16.26 -25.52
C SER A 86 -14.97 16.60 -24.03
N TYR A 87 -15.15 15.60 -23.18
CA TYR A 87 -15.11 15.76 -21.74
C TYR A 87 -14.24 14.67 -21.11
N THR A 88 -13.75 14.92 -19.90
CA THR A 88 -12.99 13.96 -19.11
C THR A 88 -13.33 14.21 -17.65
N PHE A 89 -13.63 13.15 -16.91
CA PHE A 89 -13.87 13.26 -15.48
C PHE A 89 -12.55 13.55 -14.75
N LEU A 90 -12.65 14.34 -13.69
CA LEU A 90 -11.49 14.61 -12.84
C LEU A 90 -10.97 13.31 -12.20
N ASP A 91 -11.87 12.41 -11.81
CA ASP A 91 -11.51 11.12 -11.21
C ASP A 91 -10.69 10.24 -12.16
N ASP A 92 -11.08 10.16 -13.44
CA ASP A 92 -10.32 9.41 -14.45
C ASP A 92 -8.93 10.00 -14.66
N ARG A 93 -8.83 11.33 -14.67
CA ARG A 93 -7.55 12.02 -14.79
C ARG A 93 -6.65 11.78 -13.58
N LEU A 94 -7.22 11.78 -12.37
CA LEU A 94 -6.49 11.44 -11.15
C LEU A 94 -6.06 9.96 -11.16
N ASN A 95 -6.94 9.04 -11.54
CA ASN A 95 -6.61 7.62 -11.65
C ASN A 95 -5.49 7.36 -12.67
N ALA A 96 -5.45 8.12 -13.77
CA ALA A 96 -4.35 8.04 -14.75
C ALA A 96 -3.00 8.50 -14.16
N LEU A 97 -3.00 9.48 -13.25
CA LEU A 97 -1.79 9.91 -12.53
C LEU A 97 -1.29 8.86 -11.55
N TYR A 98 -2.18 8.03 -10.97
CA TYR A 98 -1.85 7.01 -9.96
C TYR A 98 -1.89 5.55 -10.47
N GLY A 99 -2.01 5.37 -11.78
CA GLY A 99 -2.17 4.03 -12.37
C GLY A 99 -0.94 3.15 -12.25
N ASN A 100 0.26 3.74 -12.18
CA ASN A 100 1.51 3.00 -11.99
C ASN A 100 1.61 2.43 -10.57
N GLU A 101 1.22 3.23 -9.59
CA GLU A 101 1.21 2.92 -8.16
C GLU A 101 0.22 1.80 -7.86
N ALA A 102 -0.97 1.85 -8.46
CA ALA A 102 -1.96 0.79 -8.36
C ALA A 102 -1.43 -0.55 -8.92
N ARG A 103 -0.79 -0.54 -10.09
CA ARG A 103 -0.17 -1.74 -10.67
C ARG A 103 0.96 -2.28 -9.80
N MET A 104 1.81 -1.40 -9.28
CA MET A 104 2.92 -1.78 -8.41
C MET A 104 2.40 -2.41 -7.11
N MET A 105 1.35 -1.85 -6.51
CA MET A 105 0.68 -2.43 -5.34
C MET A 105 0.18 -3.84 -5.63
N GLU A 106 -0.45 -4.05 -6.79
CA GLU A 106 -0.93 -5.37 -7.21
C GLU A 106 0.22 -6.38 -7.38
N MET A 107 1.31 -5.98 -8.04
CA MET A 107 2.50 -6.82 -8.21
C MET A 107 3.14 -7.21 -6.87
N PHE A 108 3.32 -6.24 -5.96
CA PHE A 108 3.81 -6.54 -4.62
C PHE A 108 2.87 -7.46 -3.85
N GLY A 109 1.56 -7.34 -4.04
CA GLY A 109 0.56 -8.26 -3.50
C GLY A 109 0.80 -9.70 -3.95
N TYR A 110 0.94 -9.93 -5.26
CA TYR A 110 1.21 -11.26 -5.82
C TYR A 110 2.55 -11.84 -5.34
N PHE A 111 3.63 -11.05 -5.36
CA PHE A 111 4.93 -11.51 -4.89
C PHE A 111 4.94 -11.80 -3.38
N SER A 112 4.24 -11.00 -2.58
CA SER A 112 4.12 -11.24 -1.13
C SER A 112 3.35 -12.52 -0.86
N MET A 113 2.24 -12.77 -1.58
CA MET A 113 1.48 -14.01 -1.45
C MET A 113 2.33 -15.23 -1.83
N LEU A 114 3.07 -15.15 -2.95
CA LEU A 114 3.97 -16.20 -3.38
C LEU A 114 5.09 -16.45 -2.37
N ALA A 115 5.70 -15.38 -1.84
CA ALA A 115 6.77 -15.47 -0.84
C ALA A 115 6.27 -16.12 0.45
N ILE A 116 5.08 -15.74 0.93
CA ILE A 116 4.44 -16.37 2.11
C ILE A 116 4.18 -17.85 1.83
N PHE A 117 3.66 -18.20 0.65
CA PHE A 117 3.40 -19.58 0.29
C PHE A 117 4.67 -20.43 0.27
N ILE A 118 5.75 -19.95 -0.37
CA ILE A 118 7.05 -20.63 -0.40
C ILE A 118 7.65 -20.73 1.00
N ALA A 119 7.55 -19.67 1.81
CA ALA A 119 8.02 -19.69 3.19
C ALA A 119 7.27 -20.73 4.04
N CYS A 120 5.95 -20.89 3.84
CA CYS A 120 5.16 -21.93 4.49
C CYS A 120 5.62 -23.33 4.06
N LEU A 121 5.92 -23.56 2.78
CA LEU A 121 6.46 -24.83 2.30
C LEU A 121 7.84 -25.13 2.90
N GLY A 122 8.70 -24.13 3.00
CA GLY A 122 10.03 -24.26 3.63
C GLY A 122 9.91 -24.60 5.13
N LEU A 123 9.05 -23.88 5.85
CA LEU A 123 8.78 -24.13 7.27
C LEU A 123 8.15 -25.52 7.48
N PHE A 124 7.23 -25.92 6.60
CA PHE A 124 6.62 -27.24 6.58
C PHE A 124 7.66 -28.35 6.36
N GLY A 125 8.60 -28.15 5.42
CA GLY A 125 9.70 -29.07 5.16
C GLY A 125 10.64 -29.19 6.37
N LEU A 126 11.04 -28.06 6.96
CA LEU A 126 11.87 -28.05 8.16
C LEU A 126 11.18 -28.76 9.33
N ALA A 127 9.90 -28.46 9.57
CA ALA A 127 9.12 -29.10 10.62
C ALA A 127 8.99 -30.61 10.41
N SER A 128 8.79 -31.06 9.17
CA SER A 128 8.73 -32.49 8.84
C SER A 128 10.05 -33.17 9.15
N PHE A 129 11.15 -32.61 8.66
CA PHE A 129 12.50 -33.15 8.86
C PHE A 129 12.90 -33.19 10.35
N THR A 130 12.66 -32.11 11.10
CA THR A 130 12.93 -32.07 12.54
C THR A 130 12.10 -33.10 13.29
N THR A 131 10.84 -33.30 12.90
CA THR A 131 9.98 -34.27 13.56
C THR A 131 10.44 -35.70 13.28
N GLU A 132 10.81 -36.00 12.04
CA GLU A 132 11.36 -37.30 11.65
C GLU A 132 12.65 -37.62 12.42
N GLN A 133 13.59 -36.67 12.49
CA GLN A 133 14.84 -36.82 13.24
C GLN A 133 14.63 -37.02 14.75
N ARG A 134 13.54 -36.47 15.31
CA ARG A 134 13.20 -36.57 16.73
C ARG A 134 12.15 -37.65 17.04
N THR A 135 11.78 -38.49 16.07
CA THR A 135 10.76 -39.54 16.25
C THR A 135 11.07 -40.47 17.42
N LYS A 136 12.34 -40.89 17.59
CA LYS A 136 12.77 -41.77 18.69
C LYS A 136 12.57 -41.10 20.07
N GLU A 137 12.93 -39.82 20.19
CA GLU A 137 12.75 -39.05 21.43
C GLU A 137 11.26 -38.84 21.76
N ILE A 138 10.46 -38.51 20.74
CA ILE A 138 9.02 -38.31 20.87
C ILE A 138 8.31 -39.62 21.26
N GLY A 139 8.71 -40.74 20.66
CA GLY A 139 8.18 -42.08 20.97
C GLY A 139 8.44 -42.48 22.43
N VAL A 140 9.67 -42.31 22.93
CA VAL A 140 10.02 -42.59 24.33
C VAL A 140 9.21 -41.71 25.28
N ARG A 141 9.10 -40.41 25.01
CA ARG A 141 8.30 -39.49 25.85
C ARG A 141 6.82 -39.84 25.87
N LYS A 142 6.25 -40.27 24.73
CA LYS A 142 4.84 -40.66 24.61
C LYS A 142 4.55 -41.93 25.42
N VAL A 143 5.45 -42.92 25.41
CA VAL A 143 5.35 -44.14 26.25
C VAL A 143 5.50 -43.81 27.74
N LEU A 144 6.32 -42.81 28.09
CA LEU A 144 6.44 -42.27 29.45
C LEU A 144 5.27 -41.37 29.87
N GLY A 145 4.18 -41.30 29.10
CA GLY A 145 2.95 -40.59 29.46
C GLY A 145 2.89 -39.11 29.05
N ALA A 146 3.78 -38.63 28.19
CA ALA A 146 3.67 -37.27 27.66
C ALA A 146 2.44 -37.13 26.74
N THR A 147 1.61 -36.12 27.00
CA THR A 147 0.46 -35.80 26.15
C THR A 147 0.90 -35.20 24.81
N VAL A 148 0.14 -35.49 23.76
CA VAL A 148 0.33 -34.96 22.40
C VAL A 148 0.47 -33.42 22.40
N SER A 149 -0.32 -32.73 23.23
CA SER A 149 -0.26 -31.27 23.39
C SER A 149 1.10 -30.76 23.88
N LYS A 150 1.76 -31.48 24.81
CA LYS A 150 3.09 -31.08 25.30
C LYS A 150 4.16 -31.18 24.21
N ILE A 151 4.06 -32.18 23.33
CA ILE A 151 4.97 -32.35 22.18
C ILE A 151 4.75 -31.23 21.16
N ILE A 152 3.49 -30.91 20.84
CA ILE A 152 3.14 -29.82 19.92
C ILE A 152 3.66 -28.46 20.43
N ILE A 153 3.47 -28.16 21.73
CA ILE A 153 3.94 -26.91 22.34
C ILE A 153 5.46 -26.82 22.30
N LEU A 154 6.17 -27.92 22.59
CA LEU A 154 7.63 -27.94 22.57
C LEU A 154 8.16 -27.62 21.17
N LEU A 155 7.66 -28.31 20.14
CA LEU A 155 8.04 -28.09 18.74
C LEU A 155 7.69 -26.67 18.30
N SER A 156 6.44 -26.25 18.53
CA SER A 156 5.97 -24.91 18.13
C SER A 156 6.79 -23.78 18.76
N ARG A 157 7.25 -23.94 20.00
CA ARG A 157 8.07 -22.94 20.70
C ARG A 157 9.47 -22.79 20.10
N GLU A 158 10.08 -23.88 19.64
CA GLU A 158 11.37 -23.83 18.95
C GLU A 158 11.27 -23.03 17.65
N PHE A 159 10.22 -23.25 16.87
CA PHE A 159 9.96 -22.48 15.64
C PHE A 159 9.57 -21.03 15.93
N ALA A 160 8.69 -20.78 16.91
CA ALA A 160 8.25 -19.43 17.27
C ALA A 160 9.43 -18.53 17.68
N LYS A 161 10.43 -19.07 18.37
CA LYS A 161 11.65 -18.34 18.72
C LYS A 161 12.37 -17.81 17.47
N TRP A 162 12.55 -18.66 16.46
CA TRP A 162 13.23 -18.27 15.22
C TRP A 162 12.41 -17.29 14.38
N VAL A 163 11.07 -17.43 14.37
CA VAL A 163 10.17 -16.47 13.71
C VAL A 163 10.23 -15.09 14.38
N LEU A 164 10.32 -15.03 15.71
CA LEU A 164 10.50 -13.77 16.44
C LEU A 164 11.85 -13.11 16.12
N VAL A 165 12.94 -13.88 16.08
CA VAL A 165 14.26 -13.37 15.68
C VAL A 165 14.23 -12.83 14.25
N ALA A 166 13.60 -13.56 13.32
CA ALA A 166 13.44 -13.10 11.95
C ALA A 166 12.65 -11.78 11.87
N ASN A 167 11.57 -11.62 12.65
CA ASN A 167 10.81 -10.36 12.72
C ASN A 167 11.67 -9.19 13.22
N ILE A 168 12.45 -9.40 14.29
CA ILE A 168 13.33 -8.36 14.86
C ILE A 168 14.36 -7.87 13.84
N ILE A 169 14.86 -8.76 12.98
CA ILE A 169 15.82 -8.41 11.91
C ILE A 169 15.09 -7.78 10.72
N ALA A 170 13.91 -8.28 10.36
CA ALA A 170 13.15 -7.80 9.21
C ALA A 170 12.61 -6.37 9.43
N TRP A 171 12.20 -6.01 10.64
CA TRP A 171 11.66 -4.69 10.96
C TRP A 171 12.59 -3.52 10.62
N PRO A 172 13.85 -3.44 11.08
CA PRO A 172 14.73 -2.34 10.73
C PRO A 172 15.03 -2.30 9.23
N ILE A 173 15.23 -3.45 8.59
CA ILE A 173 15.49 -3.53 7.14
C ILE A 173 14.28 -2.98 6.37
N ALA A 174 13.07 -3.43 6.72
CA ALA A 174 11.83 -2.96 6.11
C ALA A 174 11.62 -1.46 6.36
N TYR A 175 11.88 -0.98 7.58
CA TYR A 175 11.78 0.44 7.92
C TYR A 175 12.71 1.28 7.04
N PHE A 176 14.00 0.95 6.95
CA PHE A 176 14.94 1.71 6.12
C PHE A 176 14.60 1.67 4.63
N ALA A 177 14.14 0.52 4.13
CA ALA A 177 13.74 0.39 2.73
C ALA A 177 12.50 1.24 2.40
N LEU A 178 11.49 1.21 3.29
CA LEU A 178 10.26 1.98 3.12
C LEU A 178 10.47 3.48 3.33
N ASP A 179 11.30 3.89 4.30
CA ASP A 179 11.63 5.28 4.55
C ASP A 179 12.31 5.92 3.33
N LYS A 180 13.33 5.24 2.78
CA LYS A 180 14.01 5.68 1.55
C LYS A 180 13.10 5.68 0.32
N TRP A 181 12.13 4.77 0.26
CA TRP A 181 11.13 4.78 -0.80
C TRP A 181 10.16 5.96 -0.66
N LEU A 182 9.68 6.22 0.57
CA LEU A 182 8.79 7.34 0.90
C LEU A 182 9.44 8.72 0.74
N ASP A 183 10.77 8.83 0.79
CA ASP A 183 11.48 10.08 0.50
C ASP A 183 11.20 10.63 -0.92
N ASN A 184 10.74 9.78 -1.85
CA ASN A 184 10.35 10.22 -3.20
C ASN A 184 8.96 10.89 -3.25
N PHE A 185 8.27 10.97 -2.10
CA PHE A 185 6.94 11.53 -1.99
C PHE A 185 6.97 12.78 -1.11
N ALA A 186 6.61 13.93 -1.67
CA ALA A 186 6.43 15.18 -0.92
C ALA A 186 5.41 15.02 0.23
N TYR A 187 4.34 14.25 -0.02
CA TYR A 187 3.33 13.90 0.96
C TYR A 187 3.43 12.43 1.35
N ARG A 188 4.17 12.16 2.43
CA ARG A 188 4.40 10.80 2.95
C ARG A 188 3.57 10.48 4.18
N VAL A 189 3.18 9.22 4.31
CA VAL A 189 2.50 8.69 5.51
C VAL A 189 3.54 8.44 6.60
N SER A 190 3.25 8.84 7.84
CA SER A 190 4.10 8.49 8.98
C SER A 190 3.99 6.99 9.27
N MET A 191 5.12 6.30 9.28
CA MET A 191 5.17 4.85 9.53
C MET A 191 4.88 4.56 11.01
N GLY A 192 3.64 4.16 11.30
CA GLY A 192 3.23 3.78 12.65
C GLY A 192 3.77 2.40 13.05
N TRP A 193 4.22 2.26 14.30
CA TRP A 193 4.65 0.97 14.90
C TRP A 193 3.57 -0.13 14.80
N MET A 194 2.30 0.26 14.67
CA MET A 194 1.15 -0.64 14.54
C MET A 194 1.26 -1.60 13.34
N ILE A 195 1.83 -1.15 12.22
CA ILE A 195 1.98 -1.98 11.02
C ILE A 195 2.95 -3.14 11.29
N PHE A 196 4.07 -2.85 11.97
CA PHE A 196 5.06 -3.86 12.32
C PHE A 196 4.51 -4.91 13.28
N LEU A 197 3.70 -4.48 14.26
CA LEU A 197 3.02 -5.41 15.16
C LEU A 197 1.97 -6.27 14.46
N LEU A 198 1.10 -5.67 13.63
CA LEU A 198 0.12 -6.42 12.86
C LEU A 198 0.80 -7.47 11.98
N THR A 199 1.89 -7.09 11.31
CA THR A 199 2.66 -8.00 10.46
C THR A 199 3.34 -9.10 11.27
N ALA A 200 3.90 -8.80 12.44
CA ALA A 200 4.48 -9.83 13.31
C ALA A 200 3.45 -10.80 13.87
N VAL A 201 2.25 -10.32 14.22
CA VAL A 201 1.15 -11.18 14.67
C VAL A 201 0.68 -12.09 13.53
N LEU A 202 0.47 -11.54 12.33
CA LEU A 202 0.06 -12.31 11.15
C LEU A 202 1.08 -13.38 10.77
N THR A 203 2.36 -13.00 10.65
CA THR A 203 3.44 -13.94 10.29
C THR A 203 3.62 -15.03 11.35
N SER A 204 3.55 -14.67 12.64
CA SER A 204 3.61 -15.64 13.73
C SER A 204 2.42 -16.59 13.70
N MET A 205 1.21 -16.09 13.44
CA MET A 205 0.01 -16.91 13.32
C MET A 205 0.12 -17.91 12.18
N ILE A 206 0.56 -17.48 11.00
CA ILE A 206 0.74 -18.35 9.82
C ILE A 206 1.79 -19.42 10.10
N ALA A 207 2.93 -19.03 10.70
CA ALA A 207 3.99 -19.97 11.05
C ALA A 207 3.53 -21.01 12.08
N LEU A 208 2.85 -20.57 13.14
CA LEU A 208 2.31 -21.46 14.17
C LEU A 208 1.26 -22.41 13.62
N LEU A 209 0.37 -21.95 12.75
CA LEU A 209 -0.63 -22.81 12.10
C LEU A 209 0.05 -23.90 11.25
N THR A 210 1.06 -23.53 10.47
CA THR A 210 1.81 -24.45 9.60
C THR A 210 2.53 -25.53 10.42
N VAL A 211 3.23 -25.13 11.48
CA VAL A 211 3.98 -26.05 12.37
C VAL A 211 3.04 -26.90 13.22
N SER A 212 1.95 -26.32 13.72
CA SER A 212 0.97 -27.04 14.55
C SER A 212 0.28 -28.14 13.76
N TYR A 213 -0.11 -27.85 12.52
CA TYR A 213 -0.71 -28.85 11.63
C TYR A 213 0.21 -30.07 11.46
N GLN A 214 1.50 -29.85 11.23
CA GLN A 214 2.47 -30.94 11.09
C GLN A 214 2.75 -31.68 12.40
N SER A 215 2.90 -30.94 13.49
CA SER A 215 3.14 -31.52 14.82
C SER A 215 1.98 -32.42 15.24
N VAL A 216 0.74 -32.04 14.93
CA VAL A 216 -0.46 -32.86 15.16
C VAL A 216 -0.41 -34.13 14.32
N LYS A 217 -0.15 -34.01 13.02
CA LYS A 217 -0.06 -35.17 12.10
C LYS A 217 0.98 -36.19 12.59
N ALA A 218 2.15 -35.73 13.00
CA ALA A 218 3.20 -36.60 13.50
C ALA A 218 2.91 -37.18 14.89
N ALA A 219 2.31 -36.41 15.80
CA ALA A 219 1.98 -36.90 17.13
C ALA A 219 0.84 -37.93 17.13
N LEU A 220 -0.05 -37.88 16.13
CA LEU A 220 -1.11 -38.86 15.89
C LEU A 220 -0.61 -40.13 15.18
N ALA A 221 0.61 -40.13 14.63
CA ALA A 221 1.20 -41.32 14.04
C ALA A 221 1.35 -42.44 15.09
N ASN A 222 1.07 -43.67 14.67
CA ASN A 222 0.99 -44.82 15.56
C ASN A 222 2.40 -45.26 15.98
N PRO A 223 2.74 -45.32 17.29
CA PRO A 223 4.11 -45.63 17.75
C PRO A 223 4.60 -47.02 17.30
N ALA A 224 3.67 -47.96 17.09
CA ALA A 224 3.95 -49.32 16.65
C ALA A 224 4.56 -49.37 15.23
N ASP A 225 4.22 -48.41 14.36
CA ASP A 225 4.79 -48.34 13.00
C ASP A 225 6.21 -47.75 13.02
N SER A 226 6.50 -46.82 13.95
CA SER A 226 7.82 -46.23 14.11
C SER A 226 8.87 -47.14 14.75
N LEU A 227 8.46 -48.23 15.40
CA LEU A 227 9.35 -49.24 15.98
C LEU A 227 9.52 -50.49 15.09
N ARG A 228 8.68 -50.65 14.06
CA ARG A 228 8.71 -51.79 13.12
C ARG A 228 9.44 -51.50 11.81
N TYR A 229 10.05 -50.31 11.70
CA TYR A 229 10.88 -49.90 10.56
C TYR A 229 12.39 -50.17 10.78
N GLU A 230 12.71 -51.02 11.75
CA GLU A 230 13.92 -51.85 11.77
C GLU A 230 13.53 -53.32 11.57
#